data_AF-A0A9D7Y7W9-F1
#
_entry.id   AF-A0A9D7Y7W9-F1
#
_cell.length_a   1.000
_cell.length_b   1.000
_cell.length_c   1.000
_cell.angle_alpha   90.00
_cell.angle_beta   90.00
_cell.angle_gamma   90.00
#
_symmetry.space_group_name_H-M   'P 1'
#
loop_
_entity.id
_entity.type
_entity.pdbx_description
1 polymer ?
#
loop_
_entity_poly.entity_id
_entity_poly.type
_entity_poly.pdbx_seq_one_letter_code
_entity_poly.pdbx_strand_id
1 'polypeptide(L)'
;MLDKRQNDIIGKIPAIHDSTKFFLFVANSSQDSDYVSILNKLFTLNDNLLADWLNISSRTFRNYRKNPELSLKENTKEHILVLLSLYKHGIETFGNKDDFEKWLSLPNILLDSKPPVSFLDTIMGIKFIDNRLTAIEYGENA
;
A
#
# COMPACT_ATOMS: atom_id res chain seq x y z
N MET A 1 11.77 -2.04 -10.74
CA MET A 1 10.70 -2.89 -11.32
C MET A 1 10.55 -4.16 -10.50
N LEU A 2 9.32 -4.65 -10.37
CA LEU A 2 9.01 -5.92 -9.70
C LEU A 2 9.32 -7.10 -10.63
N ASP A 3 9.76 -8.22 -10.05
CA ASP A 3 9.95 -9.46 -10.80
C ASP A 3 8.63 -10.23 -11.01
N LYS A 4 8.66 -11.29 -11.82
CA LYS A 4 7.47 -12.11 -12.14
C LYS A 4 6.77 -12.63 -10.89
N ARG A 5 7.54 -13.16 -9.92
CA ARG A 5 7.00 -13.72 -8.68
C ARG A 5 6.32 -12.64 -7.85
N GLN A 6 6.92 -11.45 -7.77
CA GLN A 6 6.34 -10.30 -7.08
C GLN A 6 5.04 -9.83 -7.73
N ASN A 7 4.96 -9.79 -9.07
CA ASN A 7 3.72 -9.48 -9.78
C ASN A 7 2.64 -10.52 -9.51
N ASP A 8 2.98 -11.82 -9.50
CA ASP A 8 2.05 -12.90 -9.18
C ASP A 8 1.50 -12.79 -7.74
N ILE A 9 2.31 -12.29 -6.80
CA ILE A 9 1.89 -12.05 -5.41
C ILE A 9 0.92 -10.86 -5.34
N ILE A 10 1.28 -9.71 -5.93
CA ILE A 10 0.39 -8.53 -5.97
C ILE A 10 -0.95 -8.86 -6.63
N GLY A 11 -0.93 -9.62 -7.73
CA GLY A 11 -2.14 -9.99 -8.47
C GLY A 11 -3.18 -10.72 -7.60
N LYS A 12 -2.73 -11.45 -6.56
CA LYS A 12 -3.60 -12.20 -5.64
C LYS A 12 -4.13 -11.37 -4.48
N ILE A 13 -3.57 -10.19 -4.22
CA ILE A 13 -4.06 -9.31 -3.15
C ILE A 13 -5.48 -8.84 -3.52
N PRO A 14 -6.49 -9.11 -2.67
CA PRO A 14 -7.86 -8.68 -2.91
C PRO A 14 -7.99 -7.16 -2.87
N ALA A 15 -9.01 -6.62 -3.53
CA ALA A 15 -9.34 -5.20 -3.42
C ALA A 15 -9.79 -4.85 -1.98
N ILE A 16 -9.47 -3.64 -1.54
CA ILE A 16 -9.72 -3.16 -0.17
C ILE A 16 -11.21 -3.19 0.19
N HIS A 17 -12.11 -2.95 -0.78
CA HIS A 17 -13.56 -2.97 -0.56
C HIS A 17 -14.11 -4.39 -0.27
N ASP A 18 -13.42 -5.46 -0.68
CA ASP A 18 -13.82 -6.84 -0.39
C ASP A 18 -13.28 -7.30 0.98
N SER A 19 -13.93 -6.80 2.04
CA SER A 19 -13.48 -7.00 3.43
C SER A 19 -13.34 -8.47 3.82
N THR A 20 -14.22 -9.36 3.33
CA THR A 20 -14.17 -10.79 3.65
C THR A 20 -12.98 -11.47 2.99
N LYS A 21 -12.80 -11.27 1.67
CA LYS A 21 -11.63 -11.86 0.99
C LYS A 21 -10.33 -11.29 1.54
N PHE A 22 -10.31 -9.99 1.85
CA PHE A 22 -9.13 -9.35 2.40
C PHE A 22 -8.76 -9.92 3.77
N PHE A 23 -9.73 -10.01 4.69
CA PHE A 23 -9.53 -10.60 6.02
C PHE A 23 -8.99 -12.04 5.93
N LEU A 24 -9.62 -12.88 5.09
CA LEU A 24 -9.16 -14.26 4.89
C LEU A 24 -7.77 -14.33 4.26
N PHE A 25 -7.44 -13.39 3.36
CA PHE A 25 -6.12 -13.32 2.75
C PHE A 25 -5.04 -12.99 3.79
N VAL A 26 -5.25 -11.96 4.62
CA VAL A 26 -4.33 -11.58 5.69
C VAL A 26 -4.07 -12.76 6.64
N ALA A 27 -5.14 -13.42 7.09
CA ALA A 27 -5.08 -14.53 8.04
C ALA A 27 -4.35 -15.78 7.52
N ASN A 28 -4.41 -16.05 6.21
CA ASN A 28 -3.84 -17.25 5.60
C ASN A 28 -2.54 -17.01 4.82
N SER A 29 -2.11 -15.76 4.67
CA SER A 29 -0.89 -15.42 3.94
C SER A 29 0.37 -15.71 4.75
N SER A 30 1.44 -16.11 4.04
CA SER A 30 2.75 -16.46 4.65
C SER A 30 3.95 -15.85 3.93
N GLN A 31 3.71 -15.04 2.89
CA GLN A 31 4.74 -14.41 2.06
C GLN A 31 5.22 -13.07 2.65
N ASP A 32 5.40 -13.00 3.97
CA ASP A 32 5.67 -11.76 4.72
C ASP A 32 6.88 -10.98 4.20
N SER A 33 7.99 -11.67 3.92
CA SER A 33 9.20 -11.05 3.39
C SER A 33 9.02 -10.52 1.96
N ASP A 34 8.16 -11.15 1.16
CA ASP A 34 7.82 -10.64 -0.16
C ASP A 34 7.00 -9.36 -0.07
N TYR A 35 6.03 -9.27 0.85
CA TYR A 35 5.25 -8.06 1.05
C TYR A 35 6.14 -6.87 1.42
N VAL A 36 7.10 -7.06 2.31
CA VAL A 36 8.08 -6.03 2.69
C VAL A 36 8.96 -5.65 1.49
N SER A 37 9.46 -6.64 0.76
CA SER A 37 10.32 -6.44 -0.43
C SER A 37 9.59 -5.68 -1.54
N ILE A 38 8.33 -6.03 -1.80
CA ILE A 38 7.47 -5.38 -2.78
C ILE A 38 7.21 -3.93 -2.36
N LEU A 39 6.80 -3.70 -1.11
CA LEU A 39 6.55 -2.36 -0.59
C LEU A 39 7.78 -1.46 -0.76
N ASN A 40 8.96 -1.94 -0.36
CA ASN A 40 10.21 -1.21 -0.49
C ASN A 40 10.56 -0.87 -1.96
N LYS A 41 10.24 -1.77 -2.91
CA LYS A 41 10.48 -1.54 -4.34
C LYS A 41 9.46 -0.59 -4.98
N LEU A 42 8.21 -0.62 -4.56
CA LEU A 42 7.15 0.23 -5.13
C LEU A 42 7.35 1.68 -4.73
N PHE A 43 7.61 1.93 -3.46
CA PHE A 43 7.62 3.29 -2.96
C PHE A 43 8.94 4.01 -3.21
N THR A 44 10.06 3.32 -3.41
CA THR A 44 11.40 3.96 -3.55
C THR A 44 11.69 4.99 -2.44
N LEU A 45 11.02 4.87 -1.30
CA LEU A 45 11.08 5.79 -0.17
C LEU A 45 12.19 5.38 0.79
N ASN A 46 12.65 6.34 1.59
CA ASN A 46 13.57 6.08 2.70
C ASN A 46 12.90 5.14 3.72
N ASP A 47 13.65 4.16 4.24
CA ASP A 47 13.25 3.24 5.32
C ASP A 47 12.51 3.93 6.47
N ASN A 48 12.90 5.16 6.81
CA ASN A 48 12.24 5.94 7.85
C ASN A 48 10.79 6.29 7.49
N LEU A 49 10.55 6.75 6.27
CA LEU A 49 9.22 7.15 5.83
C LEU A 49 8.27 5.95 5.72
N LEU A 50 8.76 4.81 5.22
CA LEU A 50 7.98 3.56 5.21
C LEU A 50 7.70 3.07 6.63
N ALA A 51 8.67 3.20 7.54
CA ALA A 51 8.47 2.82 8.93
C ALA A 51 7.43 3.73 9.61
N ASP A 52 7.47 5.04 9.34
CA ASP A 52 6.50 6.02 9.84
C ASP A 52 5.09 5.70 9.35
N TRP A 53 4.90 5.42 8.06
CA TRP A 53 3.60 5.01 7.53
C TRP A 53 3.08 3.74 8.18
N LEU A 54 3.96 2.79 8.45
CA LEU A 54 3.60 1.53 9.09
C LEU A 54 3.47 1.64 10.63
N ASN A 55 3.67 2.82 11.21
CA ASN A 55 3.73 3.07 12.65
C ASN A 55 4.67 2.11 13.40
N ILE A 56 5.83 1.82 12.80
CA ILE A 56 6.89 1.01 13.43
C ILE A 56 8.20 1.80 13.45
N SER A 57 9.14 1.38 14.30
CA SER A 57 10.47 1.98 14.25
C SER A 57 11.20 1.61 12.96
N SER A 58 12.05 2.51 12.45
CA SER A 58 12.92 2.18 11.30
C SER A 58 13.84 1.00 11.57
N ARG A 59 14.19 0.76 12.85
CA ARG A 59 14.92 -0.45 13.26
C ARG A 59 14.08 -1.71 13.01
N THR A 60 12.80 -1.69 13.37
CA THR A 60 11.86 -2.79 13.13
C THR A 60 11.68 -3.05 11.64
N PHE A 61 11.45 -2.00 10.83
CA PHE A 61 11.32 -2.14 9.38
C PHE A 61 12.58 -2.75 8.75
N ARG A 62 13.76 -2.25 9.11
CA ARG A 62 15.04 -2.82 8.66
C ARG A 62 15.22 -4.27 9.09
N ASN A 63 14.73 -4.64 10.27
CA ASN A 63 14.79 -6.02 10.76
C ASN A 63 13.96 -6.96 9.87
N TYR A 64 12.73 -6.56 9.51
CA TYR A 64 11.90 -7.32 8.57
C TYR A 64 12.55 -7.46 7.19
N ARG A 65 13.22 -6.42 6.69
CA ARG A 65 13.89 -6.48 5.39
C ARG A 65 15.12 -7.40 5.39
N LYS A 66 15.87 -7.44 6.49
CA LYS A 66 17.13 -8.18 6.58
C LYS A 66 16.97 -9.66 6.95
N ASN A 67 15.84 -10.04 7.55
CA ASN A 67 15.59 -11.38 8.06
C ASN A 67 14.29 -11.92 7.43
N PRO A 68 14.35 -12.51 6.21
CA PRO A 68 13.18 -12.95 5.46
C PRO A 68 12.34 -14.04 6.13
N GLU A 69 12.90 -14.73 7.12
CA GLU A 69 12.25 -15.76 7.95
C GLU A 69 11.39 -15.17 9.08
N LEU A 70 11.53 -13.87 9.37
CA LEU A 70 10.80 -13.21 10.44
C LEU A 70 9.37 -12.91 10.00
N SER A 71 8.39 -13.45 10.74
CA SER A 71 6.98 -13.13 10.54
C SER A 71 6.66 -11.69 10.96
N LEU A 72 5.84 -11.03 10.16
CA LEU A 72 5.28 -9.71 10.46
C LEU A 72 4.31 -9.82 11.63
N LYS A 73 4.24 -8.76 12.44
CA LYS A 73 3.09 -8.59 13.34
C LYS A 73 1.83 -8.41 12.51
N GLU A 74 0.71 -8.94 13.00
CA GLU A 74 -0.56 -8.94 12.25
C GLU A 74 -0.97 -7.55 11.76
N ASN A 75 -0.97 -6.54 12.63
CA ASN A 75 -1.29 -5.16 12.25
C ASN A 75 -0.33 -4.60 11.18
N THR A 76 0.96 -4.90 11.27
CA THR A 76 1.95 -4.46 10.27
C THR A 76 1.69 -5.16 8.94
N LYS A 77 1.39 -6.46 8.95
CA LYS A 77 1.05 -7.24 7.76
C LYS A 77 -0.19 -6.69 7.08
N GLU A 78 -1.27 -6.46 7.84
CA GLU A 78 -2.50 -5.85 7.33
C GLU A 78 -2.22 -4.48 6.70
N HIS A 79 -1.49 -3.62 7.39
CA HIS A 79 -1.16 -2.29 6.87
C HIS A 79 -0.38 -2.35 5.56
N ILE A 80 0.66 -3.20 5.48
CA ILE A 80 1.43 -3.41 4.25
C ILE A 80 0.51 -3.90 3.13
N LEU A 81 -0.32 -4.91 3.39
CA LEU A 81 -1.21 -5.49 2.37
C LEU A 81 -2.23 -4.47 1.86
N VAL A 82 -2.77 -3.62 2.76
CA VAL A 82 -3.71 -2.57 2.38
C VAL A 82 -3.00 -1.50 1.53
N LEU A 83 -1.77 -1.11 1.87
CA LEU A 83 -0.94 -0.22 1.03
C LEU A 83 -0.69 -0.82 -0.36
N LEU A 84 -0.32 -2.11 -0.42
CA LEU A 84 -0.07 -2.80 -1.69
C LEU A 84 -1.33 -2.88 -2.55
N SER A 85 -2.49 -3.13 -1.95
CA SER A 85 -3.77 -3.13 -2.67
C SER A 85 -4.14 -1.74 -3.18
N LEU A 86 -3.94 -0.69 -2.39
CA LEU A 86 -4.15 0.70 -2.83
C LEU A 86 -3.25 0.99 -4.04
N TYR A 87 -1.99 0.59 -3.97
CA TYR A 87 -1.02 0.86 -5.03
C TYR A 87 -1.37 0.17 -6.34
N LYS A 88 -1.87 -1.07 -6.24
CA LYS A 88 -2.40 -1.81 -7.39
C LYS A 88 -3.58 -1.07 -8.01
N HIS A 89 -4.58 -0.70 -7.21
CA HIS A 89 -5.76 0.03 -7.68
C HIS A 89 -5.37 1.37 -8.32
N GLY A 90 -4.49 2.15 -7.68
CA GLY A 90 -4.02 3.43 -8.22
C GLY A 90 -3.32 3.31 -9.56
N ILE A 91 -2.46 2.29 -9.74
CA ILE A 91 -1.82 2.04 -11.04
C ILE A 91 -2.85 1.65 -12.10
N GLU A 92 -3.88 0.88 -11.74
CA GLU A 92 -4.99 0.50 -12.63
C GLU A 92 -5.81 1.73 -13.04
N THR A 93 -6.15 2.62 -12.10
CA THR A 93 -6.91 3.85 -12.34
C THR A 93 -6.15 4.88 -13.19
N PHE A 94 -4.85 5.10 -12.92
CA PHE A 94 -4.03 6.10 -13.62
C PHE A 94 -3.27 5.52 -14.84
N GLY A 95 -3.31 4.21 -15.04
CA GLY A 95 -2.66 3.49 -16.13
C GLY A 95 -1.14 3.28 -15.98
N ASN A 96 -0.46 4.07 -15.12
CA ASN A 96 0.94 3.87 -14.80
C ASN A 96 1.30 4.38 -13.40
N LYS A 97 2.46 3.93 -12.91
CA LYS A 97 2.98 4.27 -11.58
C LYS A 97 3.29 5.74 -11.41
N ASP A 98 3.91 6.37 -12.40
CA ASP A 98 4.42 7.73 -12.27
C ASP A 98 3.27 8.74 -12.13
N ASP A 99 2.19 8.57 -12.89
CA ASP A 99 1.00 9.41 -12.79
C ASP A 99 0.26 9.20 -11.46
N PHE A 100 0.17 7.95 -10.98
CA PHE A 100 -0.41 7.68 -9.66
C PHE A 100 0.42 8.30 -8.52
N GLU A 101 1.75 8.17 -8.54
CA GLU A 101 2.63 8.79 -7.54
C GLU A 101 2.57 10.32 -7.59
N LYS A 102 2.46 10.88 -8.78
CA LYS A 102 2.24 12.31 -8.95
C LYS A 102 0.94 12.73 -8.28
N TRP A 103 -0.17 12.02 -8.50
CA TRP A 103 -1.43 12.30 -7.82
C TRP A 103 -1.32 12.14 -6.29
N LEU A 104 -0.64 11.09 -5.80
CA LEU A 104 -0.44 10.88 -4.37
C LEU A 104 0.31 12.04 -3.68
N SER A 105 1.21 12.70 -4.39
CA SER A 105 2.09 13.75 -3.85
C SER A 105 1.53 15.17 -3.96
N LEU A 106 0.53 15.40 -4.82
CA LEU A 106 -0.02 16.72 -5.06
C LEU A 106 -1.17 17.04 -4.08
N PRO A 107 -1.23 18.28 -3.56
CA PRO A 107 -2.39 18.76 -2.80
C PRO A 107 -3.71 18.57 -3.56
N ASN A 108 -4.72 18.04 -2.89
CA ASN A 108 -6.04 17.84 -3.46
C ASN A 108 -7.08 18.65 -2.68
N ILE A 109 -7.85 19.49 -3.37
CA ILE A 109 -8.87 20.37 -2.77
C ILE A 109 -9.94 19.55 -2.03
N LEU A 110 -10.29 18.37 -2.56
CA LEU A 110 -11.26 17.46 -1.95
C LEU A 110 -10.71 16.76 -0.69
N LEU A 111 -9.40 16.88 -0.46
CA LEU A 111 -8.69 16.34 0.69
C LEU A 111 -8.19 17.45 1.62
N ASP A 112 -8.95 18.55 1.75
CA ASP A 112 -8.58 19.70 2.58
C ASP A 112 -7.22 20.30 2.18
N SER A 113 -6.92 20.30 0.87
CA SER A 113 -5.64 20.71 0.29
C SER A 113 -4.42 19.93 0.80
N LYS A 114 -4.63 18.72 1.35
CA LYS A 114 -3.55 17.80 1.71
C LYS A 114 -3.29 16.83 0.57
N PRO A 115 -2.04 16.37 0.39
CA PRO A 115 -1.75 15.34 -0.58
C PRO A 115 -2.28 13.97 -0.12
N PRO A 116 -2.81 13.11 -1.00
CA PRO A 116 -3.32 11.79 -0.62
C PRO A 116 -2.34 10.95 0.23
N VAL A 117 -1.04 11.10 -0.03
CA VAL A 117 0.03 10.40 0.71
C VAL A 117 0.01 10.68 2.22
N SER A 118 -0.53 11.83 2.67
CA SER A 118 -0.58 12.17 4.10
C SER A 118 -1.60 11.36 4.90
N PHE A 119 -2.42 10.54 4.24
CA PHE A 119 -3.44 9.71 4.88
C PHE A 119 -3.03 8.23 4.97
N LEU A 120 -1.83 7.87 4.49
CA LEU A 120 -1.39 6.48 4.35
C LEU A 120 -0.82 5.86 5.64
N ASP A 121 -0.72 6.66 6.70
CA ASP A 121 -0.25 6.27 8.04
C ASP A 121 -1.30 5.50 8.86
N THR A 122 -2.53 5.36 8.35
CA THR A 122 -3.57 4.56 9.01
C THR A 122 -4.32 3.71 8.00
N ILE A 123 -4.77 2.52 8.42
CA ILE A 123 -5.62 1.66 7.57
C ILE A 123 -6.89 2.40 7.13
N MET A 124 -7.47 3.21 8.01
CA MET A 124 -8.67 4.00 7.69
C MET A 124 -8.39 5.08 6.64
N GLY A 125 -7.26 5.78 6.75
CA GLY A 125 -6.86 6.76 5.76
C GLY A 125 -6.53 6.13 4.41
N ILE A 126 -5.91 4.95 4.37
CA ILE A 126 -5.69 4.22 3.12
C ILE A 126 -7.02 3.83 2.46
N LYS A 127 -7.98 3.29 3.23
CA LYS A 127 -9.34 2.98 2.75
C LYS A 127 -10.05 4.23 2.21
N PHE A 128 -9.85 5.37 2.85
CA PHE A 128 -10.40 6.63 2.41
C PHE A 128 -9.82 7.07 1.05
N ILE A 129 -8.50 6.95 0.85
CA ILE A 129 -7.86 7.24 -0.45
C ILE A 129 -8.30 6.24 -1.52
N ASP A 130 -8.44 4.95 -1.19
CA ASP A 130 -8.95 3.92 -2.11
C ASP A 130 -10.37 4.23 -2.60
N ASN A 131 -11.24 4.74 -1.73
CA ASN A 131 -12.57 5.21 -2.11
C ASN A 131 -12.50 6.43 -3.05
N ARG A 132 -11.50 7.32 -2.89
CA ARG A 132 -11.27 8.43 -3.83
C ARG A 132 -10.82 7.95 -5.19
N LEU A 133 -10.00 6.89 -5.27
CA LEU A 133 -9.65 6.27 -6.55
C LEU A 133 -10.89 5.72 -7.26
N THR A 134 -11.73 4.97 -6.54
CA THR A 134 -13.02 4.49 -7.06
C THR A 134 -13.85 5.65 -7.62
N ALA A 135 -13.94 6.78 -6.90
CA ALA A 135 -14.71 7.93 -7.34
C ALA A 135 -14.16 8.56 -8.64
N ILE A 136 -12.83 8.61 -8.80
CA ILE A 136 -12.16 9.08 -10.02
C ILE A 136 -12.54 8.20 -11.22
N GLU A 137 -12.63 6.88 -11.03
CA GLU A 137 -13.05 5.94 -12.09
C GLU A 137 -14.49 6.20 -12.57
N TYR A 138 -15.37 6.68 -11.70
CA TYR A 138 -16.73 7.09 -12.05
C TYR A 138 -16.84 8.53 -12.57
N GLY A 139 -15.72 9.22 -12.77
CA GLY A 139 -15.67 10.56 -13.35
C GLY A 139 -15.81 11.70 -12.34
N GLU A 140 -15.66 11.44 -11.04
CA GLU A 140 -15.39 12.54 -10.11
C GLU A 140 -14.01 13.14 -10.39
N ASN A 141 -13.89 14.46 -10.31
CA ASN A 141 -12.62 15.13 -10.55
C ASN A 141 -11.59 14.72 -9.47
N ALA A 142 -10.40 14.36 -9.95
CA ALA A 142 -9.24 13.94 -9.18
C ALA A 142 -8.53 15.10 -8.48
#